data_AF-A0A9P7XJD4-F1
#
_entry.id   AF-A0A9P7XJD4-F1
#
_cell.length_a   1.000
_cell.length_b   1.000
_cell.length_c   1.000
_cell.angle_alpha   90.00
_cell.angle_beta   90.00
_cell.angle_gamma   90.00
#
_symmetry.space_group_name_H-M   'P 1'
#
loop_
_entity.id
_entity.type
_entity.pdbx_description
1 polymer ?
#
loop_
_entity_poly.entity_id
_entity_poly.type
_entity_poly.pdbx_seq_one_letter_code
_entity_poly.pdbx_strand_id
1 'polypeptide(L)'
;MYCPPTFKRLTSLWIDGVEDHDEVDYREGLDSRDRGDDRDDSDGGDGECLAQLLDRCPAGLREFSFSPRLGDDRWSYRIGDKIVEALLKHDATLEVVRIGGDYACDWRQIDRLLCSLPKLKEIDFEFNCLTNRGGRLEAKAVADSDWVCLDLEVFGCAIEGIPRPEIPRTPIINDKVRQGTRQESLDLQRRVYTKLARLTKLRELRLSSQLDEWTDEYRKINKRHVWQYDCLSMTLESGLDVLKDLRNLRLVVLWYLENGISNAEEKEWVQTNWPQVEIRFKKFYQRR
;
A
#
# COMPACT_ATOMS: atom_id res chain seq x y z
N MET A 1 -15.10 -32.12 -21.49
CA MET A 1 -14.77 -31.63 -20.13
C MET A 1 -13.25 -31.55 -20.05
N TYR A 2 -12.68 -30.36 -20.17
CA TYR A 2 -11.22 -30.16 -20.17
C TYR A 2 -10.79 -29.91 -18.73
N CYS A 3 -10.06 -30.85 -18.12
CA CYS A 3 -9.49 -30.63 -16.78
C CYS A 3 -8.25 -29.73 -16.95
N PRO A 4 -8.24 -28.50 -16.41
CA PRO A 4 -7.10 -27.63 -16.58
C PRO A 4 -5.86 -28.22 -15.89
N PRO A 5 -4.64 -27.90 -16.37
CA PRO A 5 -3.41 -28.42 -15.79
C PRO A 5 -3.22 -27.92 -14.34
N THR A 6 -2.79 -28.83 -13.46
CA THR A 6 -2.37 -28.51 -12.08
C THR A 6 -0.85 -28.31 -11.99
N PHE A 7 -0.38 -27.36 -11.20
CA PHE A 7 1.05 -27.06 -11.05
C PHE A 7 1.63 -27.67 -9.78
N LYS A 8 1.88 -28.98 -9.79
CA LYS A 8 2.28 -29.78 -8.59
C LYS A 8 3.59 -29.35 -7.90
N ARG A 9 4.39 -28.47 -8.51
CA ARG A 9 5.70 -28.04 -7.99
C ARG A 9 5.88 -26.52 -8.00
N LEU A 10 4.84 -25.78 -8.40
CA LEU A 10 4.93 -24.33 -8.47
C LEU A 10 4.77 -23.75 -7.06
N THR A 11 5.84 -23.14 -6.56
CA THR A 11 5.88 -22.48 -5.24
C THR A 11 5.97 -20.97 -5.35
N SER A 12 6.23 -20.43 -6.54
CA SER A 12 6.30 -19.00 -6.77
C SER A 12 5.52 -18.66 -8.04
N LEU A 13 4.63 -17.68 -7.96
CA LEU A 13 3.82 -17.20 -9.07
C LEU A 13 4.07 -15.72 -9.27
N TRP A 14 4.55 -15.36 -10.44
CA TRP A 14 4.89 -14.00 -10.84
C TRP A 14 4.12 -13.68 -12.11
N ILE A 15 3.31 -12.64 -12.06
CA ILE A 15 2.51 -12.18 -13.19
C ILE A 15 2.78 -10.69 -13.32
N ASP A 16 3.65 -10.36 -14.27
CA ASP A 16 3.90 -9.00 -14.69
C ASP A 16 3.22 -8.78 -16.04
N GLY A 17 2.55 -7.65 -16.24
CA GLY A 17 1.97 -7.36 -17.55
C GLY A 17 3.06 -7.32 -18.63
N VAL A 18 2.77 -7.78 -19.85
CA VAL A 18 3.66 -7.67 -21.03
C VAL A 18 3.24 -6.44 -21.86
N GLU A 19 4.19 -5.71 -22.46
CA GLU A 19 3.88 -4.60 -23.38
C GLU A 19 3.17 -5.17 -24.59
N ASP A 20 1.87 -4.95 -24.69
CA ASP A 20 1.25 -4.95 -26.01
C ASP A 20 1.72 -3.65 -26.68
N HIS A 21 2.79 -3.75 -27.47
CA HIS A 21 3.39 -2.65 -28.23
C HIS A 21 2.49 -2.09 -29.35
N ASP A 22 1.24 -2.53 -29.44
CA ASP A 22 0.29 -2.08 -30.46
C ASP A 22 -0.57 -0.94 -29.89
N GLU A 23 0.09 0.17 -29.56
CA GLU A 23 -0.53 1.43 -29.12
C GLU A 23 -1.30 2.06 -30.29
N VAL A 24 -2.60 1.78 -30.39
CA VAL A 24 -3.48 2.47 -31.33
C VAL A 24 -3.87 3.82 -30.73
N ASP A 25 -3.41 4.90 -31.36
CA ASP A 25 -3.62 6.30 -30.96
C ASP A 25 -5.11 6.67 -30.94
N TYR A 26 -5.76 6.56 -29.79
CA TYR A 26 -7.15 6.98 -29.54
C TYR A 26 -7.21 8.26 -28.71
N ARG A 27 -6.69 9.36 -29.26
CA ARG A 27 -6.83 10.71 -28.67
C ARG A 27 -7.84 11.57 -29.41
N GLU A 28 -9.14 11.39 -29.18
CA GLU A 28 -10.11 12.49 -29.40
C GLU A 28 -11.27 12.45 -28.39
N GLY A 29 -11.34 13.46 -27.51
CA GLY A 29 -12.58 13.98 -26.91
C GLY A 29 -13.05 13.37 -25.58
N LEU A 30 -12.50 13.83 -24.44
CA LEU A 30 -13.10 13.60 -23.12
C LEU A 30 -13.31 14.92 -22.37
N ASP A 31 -14.47 15.52 -22.61
CA ASP A 31 -15.15 16.45 -21.70
C ASP A 31 -16.21 15.62 -20.96
N SER A 32 -15.91 15.14 -19.75
CA SER A 32 -16.86 14.32 -18.97
C SER A 32 -16.78 14.63 -17.47
N ARG A 33 -17.46 15.72 -17.09
CA ARG A 33 -17.95 15.95 -15.73
C ARG A 33 -19.40 15.44 -15.70
N ASP A 34 -19.75 14.68 -14.66
CA ASP A 34 -21.00 13.93 -14.44
C ASP A 34 -21.08 12.52 -15.06
N ARG A 35 -20.47 11.56 -14.37
CA ARG A 35 -20.95 10.16 -14.37
C ARG A 35 -21.29 9.78 -12.94
N GLY A 36 -22.60 9.65 -12.68
CA GLY A 36 -23.13 9.06 -11.46
C GLY A 36 -22.55 7.67 -11.23
N ASP A 37 -22.19 7.42 -9.98
CA ASP A 37 -21.42 6.28 -9.49
C ASP A 37 -22.31 5.04 -9.27
N ASP A 38 -23.19 4.74 -10.23
CA ASP A 38 -24.07 3.55 -10.22
C ASP A 38 -23.50 2.45 -11.12
N ARG A 39 -22.18 2.21 -11.07
CA ARG A 39 -21.58 1.09 -11.80
C ARG A 39 -21.88 -0.21 -11.05
N ASP A 40 -22.87 -0.90 -11.59
CA ASP A 40 -23.22 -2.29 -11.30
C ASP A 40 -21.95 -3.15 -11.13
N ASP A 41 -21.73 -3.66 -9.92
CA ASP A 41 -20.64 -4.54 -9.48
C ASP A 41 -20.71 -5.91 -10.19
N SER A 42 -20.73 -5.93 -11.52
CA SER A 42 -20.60 -7.16 -12.31
C SER A 42 -19.13 -7.65 -12.25
N ASP A 43 -18.80 -8.15 -11.06
CA ASP A 43 -17.53 -8.62 -10.48
C ASP A 43 -16.97 -9.90 -11.16
N GLY A 44 -17.25 -10.10 -12.46
CA GLY A 44 -17.28 -11.44 -13.04
C GLY A 44 -16.02 -11.94 -13.75
N GLY A 45 -15.19 -11.07 -14.32
CA GLY A 45 -14.20 -11.50 -15.33
C GLY A 45 -12.83 -11.88 -14.77
N ASP A 46 -12.08 -10.86 -14.39
CA ASP A 46 -10.62 -10.97 -14.35
C ASP A 46 -10.13 -11.61 -13.05
N GLY A 47 -10.75 -11.26 -11.92
CA GLY A 47 -10.38 -11.80 -10.61
C GLY A 47 -10.61 -13.31 -10.47
N GLU A 48 -11.57 -13.86 -11.22
CA GLU A 48 -11.89 -15.28 -11.17
C GLU A 48 -10.80 -16.14 -11.83
N CYS A 49 -10.23 -15.69 -12.94
CA CYS A 49 -9.16 -16.40 -13.62
C CYS A 49 -7.92 -16.53 -12.73
N LEU A 50 -7.54 -15.45 -12.03
CA LEU A 50 -6.40 -15.45 -11.11
C LEU A 50 -6.64 -16.31 -9.87
N ALA A 51 -7.84 -16.23 -9.27
CA ALA A 51 -8.20 -17.10 -8.15
C ALA A 51 -8.15 -18.59 -8.54
N GLN A 52 -8.67 -18.94 -9.72
CA GLN A 52 -8.59 -20.31 -10.24
C GLN A 52 -7.14 -20.74 -10.51
N LEU A 53 -6.25 -19.84 -10.92
CA LEU A 53 -4.83 -20.13 -11.11
C LEU A 53 -4.13 -20.43 -9.77
N LEU A 54 -4.41 -19.63 -8.74
CA LEU A 54 -3.90 -19.84 -7.38
C LEU A 54 -4.37 -21.18 -6.78
N ASP A 55 -5.62 -21.55 -7.03
CA ASP A 55 -6.19 -22.84 -6.61
C ASP A 55 -5.52 -24.07 -7.26
N ARG A 56 -4.79 -23.88 -8.36
CA ARG A 56 -4.08 -24.95 -9.07
C ARG A 56 -2.66 -25.18 -8.56
N CYS A 57 -2.29 -24.58 -7.42
CA CYS A 57 -0.97 -24.72 -6.79
C CYS A 57 -1.03 -25.62 -5.53
N PRO A 58 -1.28 -26.94 -5.64
CA PRO A 58 -1.52 -27.81 -4.48
C PRO A 58 -0.29 -28.06 -3.60
N ALA A 59 0.91 -27.63 -4.04
CA ALA A 59 2.15 -27.74 -3.28
C ALA A 59 2.25 -26.70 -2.15
N GLY A 60 1.35 -25.72 -2.13
CA GLY A 60 1.47 -24.53 -1.31
C GLY A 60 2.30 -23.46 -2.01
N LEU A 61 1.69 -22.31 -2.27
CA LEU A 61 2.38 -21.15 -2.79
C LEU A 61 3.20 -20.50 -1.67
N ARG A 62 4.46 -20.17 -1.97
CA ARG A 62 5.38 -19.47 -1.09
C ARG A 62 5.51 -18.00 -1.45
N GLU A 63 5.47 -17.68 -2.74
CA GLU A 63 5.62 -16.31 -3.23
C GLU A 63 4.54 -16.00 -4.26
N PHE A 64 3.88 -14.86 -4.09
CA PHE A 64 2.93 -14.31 -5.03
C PHE A 64 3.32 -12.89 -5.38
N SER A 65 3.52 -12.61 -6.67
CA SER A 65 3.79 -11.28 -7.20
C SER A 65 2.86 -10.99 -8.37
N PHE A 66 2.12 -9.89 -8.30
CA PHE A 66 1.18 -9.48 -9.32
C PHE A 66 1.31 -7.98 -9.60
N SER A 67 1.74 -7.63 -10.81
CA SER A 67 1.96 -6.25 -11.23
C SER A 67 1.29 -6.00 -12.58
N PRO A 68 -0.04 -5.79 -12.62
CA PRO A 68 -0.75 -5.44 -13.84
C PRO A 68 -0.23 -4.10 -14.35
N ARG A 69 -0.13 -3.99 -15.67
CA ARG A 69 0.18 -2.71 -16.30
C ARG A 69 -0.96 -1.72 -16.10
N LEU A 70 -0.60 -0.43 -16.16
CA LEU A 70 -1.55 0.65 -16.42
C LEU A 70 -2.18 0.38 -17.79
N GLY A 71 -3.39 -0.18 -17.80
CA GLY A 71 -4.23 -0.15 -18.99
C GLY A 71 -4.73 1.27 -19.24
N ASP A 72 -5.22 1.54 -20.45
CA ASP A 72 -6.02 2.74 -20.76
C ASP A 72 -7.06 2.93 -19.65
N ASP A 73 -7.15 4.14 -19.06
CA ASP A 73 -7.64 4.55 -17.73
C ASP A 73 -8.97 3.93 -17.20
N ARG A 74 -9.67 3.19 -18.04
CA ARG A 74 -11.01 2.67 -17.87
C ARG A 74 -11.10 1.40 -17.00
N TRP A 75 -10.03 0.61 -16.85
CA TRP A 75 -10.11 -0.67 -16.13
C TRP A 75 -8.87 -0.91 -15.25
N SER A 76 -8.99 -0.77 -13.93
CA SER A 76 -8.01 -1.32 -13.00
C SER A 76 -8.33 -2.77 -12.66
N TYR A 77 -7.29 -3.57 -12.48
CA TYR A 77 -7.48 -4.93 -12.00
C TYR A 77 -7.96 -4.92 -10.55
N ARG A 78 -9.08 -5.57 -10.22
CA ARG A 78 -9.58 -5.63 -8.83
C ARG A 78 -9.02 -6.86 -8.11
N ILE A 79 -8.25 -6.64 -7.04
CA ILE A 79 -7.87 -7.70 -6.09
C ILE A 79 -9.07 -7.95 -5.18
N GLY A 80 -10.06 -8.69 -5.68
CA GLY A 80 -11.30 -8.98 -4.95
C GLY A 80 -11.17 -10.11 -3.92
N ASP A 81 -12.26 -10.37 -3.19
CA ASP A 81 -12.31 -11.41 -2.15
C ASP A 81 -11.95 -12.80 -2.69
N LYS A 82 -12.36 -13.15 -3.92
CA LYS A 82 -12.00 -14.44 -4.55
C LYS A 82 -10.48 -14.68 -4.59
N ILE A 83 -9.69 -13.66 -4.89
CA ILE A 83 -8.22 -13.76 -4.94
C ILE A 83 -7.66 -13.92 -3.53
N VAL A 84 -8.18 -13.14 -2.57
CA VAL A 84 -7.78 -13.24 -1.17
C VAL A 84 -8.08 -14.63 -0.62
N GLU A 85 -9.28 -15.17 -0.83
CA GLU A 85 -9.62 -16.55 -0.41
C GLU A 85 -8.66 -17.57 -1.02
N ALA A 86 -8.31 -17.41 -2.29
CA ALA A 86 -7.37 -18.32 -2.95
C ALA A 86 -5.95 -18.21 -2.37
N LEU A 87 -5.49 -17.01 -1.99
CA LEU A 87 -4.22 -16.81 -1.27
C LEU A 87 -4.24 -17.41 0.14
N LEU A 88 -5.36 -17.25 0.86
CA LEU A 88 -5.53 -17.77 2.22
C LEU A 88 -5.47 -19.30 2.31
N LYS A 89 -5.77 -20.02 1.22
CA LYS A 89 -5.56 -21.48 1.14
C LYS A 89 -4.08 -21.90 1.22
N HIS A 90 -3.15 -20.95 1.11
CA HIS A 90 -1.70 -21.15 1.22
C HIS A 90 -1.13 -20.64 2.55
N ASP A 91 -1.94 -20.47 3.60
CA ASP A 91 -1.55 -19.96 4.91
C ASP A 91 -0.31 -20.63 5.54
N ALA A 92 -0.16 -21.94 5.31
CA ALA A 92 0.94 -22.73 5.83
C ALA A 92 2.25 -22.57 5.05
N THR A 93 2.25 -21.92 3.89
CA THR A 93 3.42 -21.82 3.01
C THR A 93 3.73 -20.42 2.50
N LEU A 94 2.74 -19.53 2.42
CA LEU A 94 2.88 -18.22 1.80
C LEU A 94 3.73 -17.30 2.67
N GLU A 95 4.87 -16.87 2.12
CA GLU A 95 5.86 -16.02 2.79
C GLU A 95 5.93 -14.62 2.16
N VAL A 96 5.60 -14.48 0.88
CA VAL A 96 5.75 -13.21 0.13
C VAL A 96 4.48 -12.91 -0.66
N VAL A 97 3.94 -11.71 -0.48
CA VAL A 97 2.84 -11.15 -1.28
C VAL A 97 3.25 -9.76 -1.77
N ARG A 98 3.36 -9.59 -3.08
CA ARG A 98 3.65 -8.31 -3.74
C ARG A 98 2.55 -7.98 -4.74
N ILE A 99 1.97 -6.80 -4.62
CA ILE A 99 1.00 -6.29 -5.59
C ILE A 99 1.40 -4.87 -6.00
N GLY A 100 1.80 -4.73 -7.26
CA GLY A 100 2.24 -3.47 -7.86
C GLY A 100 1.35 -3.00 -9.01
N GLY A 101 1.69 -1.88 -9.65
CA GLY A 101 1.00 -1.42 -10.86
C GLY A 101 -0.39 -0.80 -10.62
N ASP A 102 -1.30 -0.91 -11.60
CA ASP A 102 -2.65 -0.32 -11.50
C ASP A 102 -3.72 -1.34 -11.14
N TYR A 103 -4.07 -1.38 -9.86
CA TYR A 103 -5.04 -2.29 -9.31
C TYR A 103 -5.91 -1.61 -8.27
N ALA A 104 -7.12 -2.11 -8.04
CA ALA A 104 -7.96 -1.72 -6.91
C ALA A 104 -7.91 -2.82 -5.84
N CYS A 105 -7.60 -2.46 -4.60
CA CYS A 105 -7.66 -3.35 -3.45
C CYS A 105 -8.28 -2.60 -2.26
N ASP A 106 -9.32 -3.17 -1.68
CA ASP A 106 -9.94 -2.70 -0.44
C ASP A 106 -9.01 -3.01 0.73
N TRP A 107 -8.91 -2.09 1.69
CA TRP A 107 -8.07 -2.26 2.87
C TRP A 107 -8.40 -3.53 3.67
N ARG A 108 -9.67 -3.97 3.65
CA ARG A 108 -10.12 -5.20 4.33
C ARG A 108 -9.40 -6.43 3.80
N GLN A 109 -9.09 -6.45 2.51
CA GLN A 109 -8.41 -7.58 1.87
C GLN A 109 -6.98 -7.70 2.38
N ILE A 110 -6.27 -6.57 2.48
CA ILE A 110 -4.90 -6.52 3.01
C ILE A 110 -4.88 -6.91 4.50
N ASP A 111 -5.80 -6.35 5.29
CA ASP A 111 -5.87 -6.64 6.73
C ASP A 111 -6.22 -8.12 7.00
N ARG A 112 -7.09 -8.73 6.19
CA ARG A 112 -7.38 -10.17 6.25
C ARG A 112 -6.14 -11.02 6.01
N LEU A 113 -5.28 -10.66 5.05
CA LEU A 113 -4.02 -11.37 4.81
C LEU A 113 -3.09 -11.28 6.03
N LEU A 114 -2.94 -10.08 6.60
CA LEU A 114 -2.12 -9.84 7.81
C LEU A 114 -2.62 -10.60 9.05
N CYS A 115 -3.94 -10.77 9.18
CA CYS A 115 -4.57 -11.50 10.29
C CYS A 115 -4.60 -13.03 10.09
N SER A 116 -4.33 -13.53 8.88
CA SER A 116 -4.53 -14.95 8.56
C SER A 116 -3.27 -15.69 8.11
N LEU A 117 -2.19 -15.00 7.72
CA LEU A 117 -0.98 -15.62 7.17
C LEU A 117 0.19 -15.58 8.17
N PRO A 118 0.33 -16.56 9.07
CA PRO A 118 1.34 -16.51 10.15
C PRO A 118 2.79 -16.61 9.66
N LYS A 119 3.02 -17.15 8.46
CA LYS A 119 4.36 -17.29 7.86
C LYS A 119 4.75 -16.14 6.94
N LEU A 120 3.89 -15.12 6.81
CA LEU A 120 4.16 -13.99 5.94
C LEU A 120 5.39 -13.23 6.44
N LYS A 121 6.39 -13.09 5.57
CA LYS A 121 7.64 -12.36 5.77
C LYS A 121 7.66 -11.05 4.99
N GLU A 122 6.94 -10.98 3.90
CA GLU A 122 6.86 -9.78 3.07
C GLU A 122 5.45 -9.55 2.57
N ILE A 123 4.98 -8.32 2.79
CA ILE A 123 3.77 -7.79 2.19
C ILE A 123 4.12 -6.43 1.58
N ASP A 124 3.93 -6.28 0.29
CA ASP A 124 4.16 -5.02 -0.41
C ASP A 124 3.01 -4.74 -1.37
N PHE A 125 2.17 -3.79 -1.00
CA PHE A 125 1.05 -3.30 -1.78
C PHE A 125 1.36 -1.87 -2.18
N GLU A 126 1.75 -1.69 -3.44
CA GLU A 126 2.07 -0.37 -3.96
C GLU A 126 0.79 0.46 -4.08
N PHE A 127 0.87 1.70 -3.61
CA PHE A 127 -0.18 2.69 -3.82
C PHE A 127 0.22 3.59 -4.99
N ASN A 128 -0.69 3.81 -5.95
CA ASN A 128 -0.52 4.75 -7.04
C ASN A 128 -1.33 6.01 -6.74
N CYS A 129 -0.65 7.08 -6.32
CA CYS A 129 -1.33 8.32 -5.97
C CYS A 129 -1.78 9.16 -7.19
N LEU A 130 -1.38 8.82 -8.43
CA LEU A 130 -1.91 9.47 -9.63
C LEU A 130 -3.32 8.98 -9.93
N THR A 131 -3.52 7.66 -9.89
CA THR A 131 -4.82 7.04 -10.12
C THR A 131 -5.67 6.98 -8.84
N ASN A 132 -5.07 7.26 -7.68
CA ASN A 132 -5.66 7.06 -6.37
C ASN A 132 -6.16 5.60 -6.24
N ARG A 133 -5.35 4.65 -6.72
CA ARG A 133 -5.59 3.20 -6.70
C ARG A 133 -4.41 2.48 -6.06
N GLY A 134 -4.56 1.18 -5.81
CA GLY A 134 -3.59 0.35 -5.11
C GLY A 134 -4.01 0.03 -3.68
N GLY A 135 -3.11 -0.60 -2.93
CA GLY A 135 -3.39 -1.08 -1.59
C GLY A 135 -3.10 -0.05 -0.51
N ARG A 136 -4.08 0.16 0.36
CA ARG A 136 -4.01 1.05 1.52
C ARG A 136 -4.64 0.37 2.71
N LEU A 137 -4.20 0.71 3.90
CA LEU A 137 -4.80 0.27 5.15
C LEU A 137 -5.46 1.44 5.86
N GLU A 138 -6.65 1.21 6.41
CA GLU A 138 -7.29 2.17 7.30
C GLU A 138 -6.60 2.12 8.67
N ALA A 139 -6.11 3.25 9.17
CA ALA A 139 -5.38 3.32 10.44
C ALA A 139 -6.16 2.75 11.63
N LYS A 140 -7.48 2.94 11.64
CA LYS A 140 -8.35 2.36 12.66
C LYS A 140 -8.36 0.84 12.61
N ALA A 141 -8.47 0.26 11.42
CA ALA A 141 -8.37 -1.19 11.23
C ALA A 141 -7.01 -1.71 11.69
N VAL A 142 -5.91 -1.06 11.29
CA VAL A 142 -4.56 -1.42 11.77
C VAL A 142 -4.46 -1.41 13.29
N ALA A 143 -5.05 -0.41 13.96
CA ALA A 143 -5.03 -0.31 15.41
C ALA A 143 -5.86 -1.42 16.10
N ASP A 144 -6.98 -1.82 15.50
CA ASP A 144 -7.96 -2.76 16.05
C ASP A 144 -7.66 -4.22 15.71
N SER A 145 -6.97 -4.51 14.61
CA SER A 145 -6.80 -5.87 14.06
C SER A 145 -5.65 -6.67 14.69
N ASP A 146 -5.83 -7.98 14.83
CA ASP A 146 -4.84 -8.88 15.43
C ASP A 146 -3.95 -9.57 14.40
N TRP A 147 -2.96 -8.84 13.92
CA TRP A 147 -1.98 -9.39 12.97
C TRP A 147 -1.22 -10.59 13.57
N VAL A 148 -1.22 -11.69 12.82
CA VAL A 148 -0.57 -12.96 13.19
C VAL A 148 0.82 -13.11 12.58
N CYS A 149 1.13 -12.34 11.54
CA CYS A 149 2.41 -12.32 10.83
C CYS A 149 3.52 -11.56 11.61
N LEU A 150 3.86 -12.01 12.81
CA LEU A 150 4.86 -11.33 13.66
C LEU A 150 6.30 -11.43 13.13
N ASP A 151 6.53 -12.34 12.19
CA ASP A 151 7.82 -12.57 11.54
C ASP A 151 8.04 -11.72 10.28
N LEU A 152 7.18 -10.72 10.05
CA LEU A 152 7.27 -9.83 8.90
C LEU A 152 8.61 -9.06 8.87
N GLU A 153 9.31 -9.15 7.74
CA GLU A 153 10.58 -8.48 7.45
C GLU A 153 10.38 -7.25 6.54
N VAL A 154 9.37 -7.24 5.68
CA VAL A 154 9.05 -6.14 4.77
C VAL A 154 7.57 -5.79 4.89
N PHE A 155 7.27 -4.54 5.21
CA PHE A 155 5.92 -3.97 5.22
C PHE A 155 5.88 -2.78 4.27
N GLY A 156 5.21 -2.95 3.14
CA GLY A 156 4.89 -1.89 2.19
C GLY A 156 3.39 -1.74 2.04
N CYS A 157 2.83 -0.68 2.61
CA CYS A 157 1.44 -0.30 2.42
C CYS A 157 1.23 1.12 2.96
N ALA A 158 0.48 1.95 2.24
CA ALA A 158 0.06 3.23 2.76
C ALA A 158 -0.92 3.01 3.94
N ILE A 159 -0.76 3.78 5.02
CA ILE A 159 -1.73 3.81 6.13
C ILE A 159 -2.43 5.16 6.11
N GLU A 160 -3.74 5.16 5.89
CA GLU A 160 -4.60 6.34 5.70
C GLU A 160 -5.70 6.46 6.77
N GLY A 161 -6.52 7.50 6.70
CA GLY A 161 -7.65 7.70 7.62
C GLY A 161 -7.25 8.25 8.99
N ILE A 162 -6.08 8.86 9.12
CA ILE A 162 -5.68 9.57 10.35
C ILE A 162 -6.18 11.02 10.27
N PRO A 163 -6.99 11.50 11.23
CA PRO A 163 -7.39 12.91 11.29
C PRO A 163 -6.21 13.85 11.41
N ARG A 164 -6.22 14.98 10.71
CA ARG A 164 -5.18 16.03 10.72
C ARG A 164 -5.80 17.43 10.75
N PRO A 165 -6.48 17.81 11.85
CA PRO A 165 -7.17 19.10 11.96
C PRO A 165 -6.23 20.31 11.91
N GLU A 166 -4.94 20.12 12.17
CA GLU A 166 -3.91 21.16 12.13
C GLU A 166 -3.48 21.54 10.71
N ILE A 167 -3.77 20.71 9.70
CA ILE A 167 -3.42 21.04 8.32
C ILE A 167 -4.35 22.17 7.82
N PRO A 168 -3.80 23.28 7.28
CA PRO A 168 -4.60 24.38 6.78
C PRO A 168 -5.57 23.91 5.69
N ARG A 169 -6.76 24.52 5.65
CA ARG A 169 -7.73 24.24 4.59
C ARG A 169 -7.14 24.68 3.25
N THR A 170 -7.07 23.75 2.30
CA THR A 170 -6.75 24.05 0.90
C THR A 170 -7.80 23.42 0.00
N PRO A 171 -8.00 23.92 -1.22
CA PRO A 171 -8.94 23.31 -2.17
C PRO A 171 -8.62 21.85 -2.54
N ILE A 172 -7.42 21.40 -2.21
CA ILE A 172 -6.89 20.08 -2.55
C ILE A 172 -7.20 19.05 -1.46
N ILE A 173 -7.25 19.49 -0.20
CA ILE A 173 -7.37 18.58 0.94
C ILE A 173 -8.85 18.29 1.18
N ASN A 174 -9.19 16.99 1.23
CA ASN A 174 -10.53 16.53 1.55
C ASN A 174 -10.91 16.98 2.97
N ASP A 175 -12.10 17.56 3.14
CA ASP A 175 -12.59 18.00 4.45
C ASP A 175 -12.65 16.84 5.48
N LYS A 176 -12.76 15.58 5.02
CA LYS A 176 -12.67 14.37 5.86
C LYS A 176 -11.35 14.27 6.63
N VAL A 177 -10.23 14.69 6.02
CA VAL A 177 -8.91 14.69 6.68
C VAL A 177 -8.93 15.54 7.95
N ARG A 178 -9.78 16.56 8.01
CA ARG A 178 -9.85 17.50 9.13
C ARG A 178 -10.91 17.12 10.16
N GLN A 179 -11.61 16.00 9.99
CA GLN A 179 -12.64 15.54 10.93
C GLN A 179 -12.00 14.84 12.12
N GLY A 180 -12.04 15.49 13.28
CA GLY A 180 -11.50 14.99 14.55
C GLY A 180 -10.65 16.02 15.27
N THR A 181 -10.13 15.65 16.43
CA THR A 181 -9.25 16.47 17.25
C THR A 181 -7.79 16.05 17.07
N ARG A 182 -6.87 16.96 17.42
CA ARG A 182 -5.42 16.65 17.43
C ARG A 182 -5.12 15.49 18.38
N GLN A 183 -5.81 15.42 19.52
CA GLN A 183 -5.60 14.35 20.49
C GLN A 183 -6.04 12.99 19.94
N GLU A 184 -7.22 12.89 19.34
CA GLU A 184 -7.69 11.66 18.69
C GLU A 184 -6.73 11.18 17.60
N SER A 185 -6.17 12.11 16.82
CA SER A 185 -5.13 11.82 15.83
C SER A 185 -3.90 11.20 16.49
N LEU A 186 -3.33 11.86 17.51
CA LEU A 186 -2.13 11.37 18.20
C LEU A 186 -2.36 10.01 18.86
N ASP A 187 -3.54 9.80 19.47
CA ASP A 187 -3.90 8.53 20.10
C ASP A 187 -4.01 7.41 19.06
N LEU A 188 -4.66 7.66 17.92
CA LEU A 188 -4.75 6.70 16.83
C LEU A 188 -3.37 6.36 16.27
N GLN A 189 -2.53 7.36 16.03
CA GLN A 189 -1.16 7.16 15.53
C GLN A 189 -0.33 6.30 16.48
N ARG A 190 -0.36 6.58 17.80
CA ARG A 190 0.34 5.75 18.80
C ARG A 190 -0.13 4.30 18.82
N ARG A 191 -1.42 4.05 18.60
CA ARG A 191 -1.96 2.69 18.51
C ARG A 191 -1.47 1.96 17.26
N VAL A 192 -1.43 2.65 16.11
CA VAL A 192 -0.81 2.12 14.88
C VAL A 192 0.68 1.84 15.09
N TYR A 193 1.42 2.77 15.69
CA TYR A 193 2.83 2.57 16.04
C TYR A 193 3.05 1.39 16.97
N THR A 194 2.18 1.22 17.96
CA THR A 194 2.23 0.05 18.87
C THR A 194 2.03 -1.25 18.10
N LYS A 195 1.16 -1.27 17.07
CA LYS A 195 0.99 -2.44 16.21
C LYS A 195 2.27 -2.72 15.42
N LEU A 196 2.84 -1.71 14.76
CA LEU A 196 4.07 -1.83 13.97
C LEU A 196 5.28 -2.22 14.83
N ALA A 197 5.38 -1.72 16.07
CA ALA A 197 6.47 -2.05 17.00
C ALA A 197 6.56 -3.55 17.35
N ARG A 198 5.45 -4.30 17.19
CA ARG A 198 5.44 -5.76 17.41
C ARG A 198 6.21 -6.53 16.34
N LEU A 199 6.42 -5.93 15.16
CA LEU A 199 7.11 -6.55 14.02
C LEU A 199 8.63 -6.46 14.19
N THR A 200 9.16 -7.08 15.24
CA THR A 200 10.59 -6.94 15.62
C THR A 200 11.59 -7.44 14.57
N LYS A 201 11.16 -8.23 13.59
CA LYS A 201 11.97 -8.67 12.45
C LYS A 201 11.96 -7.70 11.26
N LEU A 202 11.19 -6.62 11.34
CA LEU A 202 11.02 -5.65 10.26
C LEU A 202 12.37 -5.01 9.87
N ARG A 203 12.68 -5.12 8.58
CA ARG A 203 13.86 -4.56 7.92
C ARG A 203 13.49 -3.42 6.98
N GLU A 204 12.29 -3.45 6.41
CA GLU A 204 11.82 -2.40 5.51
C GLU A 204 10.41 -1.93 5.89
N LEU A 205 10.26 -0.62 6.03
CA LEU A 205 8.98 0.04 6.29
C LEU A 205 8.70 1.06 5.17
N ARG A 206 7.72 0.78 4.32
CA ARG A 206 7.31 1.65 3.21
C ARG A 206 5.88 2.11 3.47
N LEU A 207 5.73 3.39 3.82
CA LEU A 207 4.43 3.97 4.19
C LEU A 207 3.81 4.82 3.08
N SER A 208 4.43 4.81 1.89
CA SER A 208 4.13 5.72 0.79
C SER A 208 3.87 5.03 -0.53
N SER A 209 3.20 5.74 -1.45
CA SER A 209 3.17 5.43 -2.87
C SER A 209 4.55 5.50 -3.52
N GLN A 210 4.82 4.56 -4.42
CA GLN A 210 5.82 4.79 -5.47
C GLN A 210 5.18 5.59 -6.60
N LEU A 211 5.93 6.55 -7.14
CA LEU A 211 5.51 7.30 -8.31
C LEU A 211 6.51 7.09 -9.43
N ASP A 212 6.01 6.69 -10.60
CA ASP A 212 6.79 6.75 -11.82
C ASP A 212 6.87 8.20 -12.31
N GLU A 213 7.96 8.86 -11.92
CA GLU A 213 8.23 10.26 -12.25
C GLU A 213 8.53 10.50 -13.73
N TRP A 214 8.73 9.42 -14.50
CA TRP A 214 9.09 9.50 -15.92
C TRP A 214 7.86 9.62 -16.82
N THR A 215 6.68 9.33 -16.29
CA THR A 215 5.40 9.47 -17.00
C THR A 215 5.06 10.93 -17.30
N ASP A 216 4.45 11.17 -18.46
CA ASP A 216 4.00 12.52 -18.82
C ASP A 216 2.81 12.96 -17.95
N GLU A 217 2.03 12.01 -17.44
CA GLU A 217 0.95 12.20 -16.47
C GLU A 217 1.51 12.87 -15.21
N TYR A 218 2.60 12.32 -14.65
CA TYR A 218 3.25 12.90 -13.48
C TYR A 218 3.72 14.34 -13.72
N ARG A 219 4.24 14.64 -14.91
CA ARG A 219 4.70 16.00 -15.27
C ARG A 219 3.57 17.02 -15.33
N LYS A 220 2.36 16.57 -15.69
CA LYS A 220 1.16 17.42 -15.83
C LYS A 220 0.44 17.65 -14.50
N ILE A 221 0.59 16.74 -13.53
CA ILE A 221 -0.15 16.81 -12.27
C ILE A 221 0.46 17.84 -11.32
N ASN A 222 -0.41 18.60 -10.65
CA ASN A 222 0.01 19.44 -9.55
C ASN A 222 0.59 18.56 -8.44
N LYS A 223 1.88 18.72 -8.16
CA LYS A 223 2.64 17.98 -7.15
C LYS A 223 2.09 18.08 -5.73
N ARG A 224 1.10 18.93 -5.45
CA ARG A 224 0.37 18.93 -4.17
C ARG A 224 -0.72 17.86 -4.10
N HIS A 225 -1.26 17.40 -5.23
CA HIS A 225 -2.27 16.32 -5.28
C HIS A 225 -1.69 14.96 -4.95
N VAL A 226 -0.38 14.78 -5.10
CA VAL A 226 0.29 13.50 -4.83
C VAL A 226 0.64 13.31 -3.35
N TRP A 227 0.40 14.32 -2.49
CA TRP A 227 0.72 14.25 -1.08
C TRP A 227 -0.35 13.49 -0.31
N GLN A 228 0.10 12.59 0.55
CA GLN A 228 -0.76 11.87 1.47
C GLN A 228 -0.86 12.70 2.76
N TYR A 229 -2.04 13.28 2.99
CA TYR A 229 -2.28 14.18 4.12
C TYR A 229 -2.74 13.42 5.36
N ASP A 230 -3.68 12.48 5.22
CA ASP A 230 -4.24 11.64 6.29
C ASP A 230 -3.39 10.40 6.61
N CYS A 231 -2.07 10.54 6.51
CA CYS A 231 -1.09 9.48 6.75
C CYS A 231 -0.54 9.49 8.18
N LEU A 232 0.24 8.45 8.50
CA LEU A 232 1.05 8.39 9.71
C LEU A 232 2.11 9.50 9.70
N SER A 233 2.16 10.31 10.75
CA SER A 233 3.19 11.34 10.94
C SER A 233 4.43 10.70 11.52
N MET A 234 5.61 10.88 10.94
CA MET A 234 6.86 10.30 11.45
C MET A 234 7.60 11.26 12.41
N THR A 235 6.93 11.63 13.50
CA THR A 235 7.45 12.58 14.51
C THR A 235 7.44 12.00 15.92
N LEU A 236 8.30 12.50 16.81
CA LEU A 236 8.32 12.05 18.21
C LEU A 236 6.98 12.31 18.92
N GLU A 237 6.35 13.45 18.65
CA GLU A 237 5.03 13.79 19.23
C GLU A 237 3.97 12.71 18.92
N SER A 238 3.96 12.23 17.68
CA SER A 238 3.01 11.23 17.19
C SER A 238 3.28 9.80 17.68
N GLY A 239 4.43 9.54 18.31
CA GLY A 239 4.79 8.22 18.83
C GLY A 239 5.88 7.48 18.05
N LEU A 240 6.70 8.17 17.24
CA LEU A 240 7.86 7.54 16.57
C LEU A 240 8.77 6.79 17.57
N ASP A 241 8.88 7.29 18.80
CA ASP A 241 9.68 6.72 19.89
C ASP A 241 9.26 5.28 20.27
N VAL A 242 7.99 4.93 20.03
CA VAL A 242 7.44 3.58 20.25
C VAL A 242 8.15 2.54 19.37
N LEU A 243 8.71 2.95 18.23
CA LEU A 243 9.39 2.05 17.29
C LEU A 243 10.88 1.83 17.58
N LYS A 244 11.43 2.36 18.69
CA LYS A 244 12.87 2.27 19.02
C LYS A 244 13.47 0.86 19.01
N ASP A 245 12.65 -0.15 19.31
CA ASP A 245 13.10 -1.55 19.40
C ASP A 245 13.11 -2.29 18.05
N LEU A 246 12.72 -1.63 16.95
CA LEU A 246 12.87 -2.13 15.57
C LEU A 246 14.33 -2.03 15.10
N ARG A 247 15.24 -2.71 15.80
CA ARG A 247 16.70 -2.63 15.58
C ARG A 247 17.17 -3.24 14.25
N ASN A 248 16.31 -4.03 13.61
CA ASN A 248 16.59 -4.67 12.33
C ASN A 248 16.25 -3.77 11.14
N LEU A 249 15.66 -2.60 11.37
CA LEU A 249 15.21 -1.68 10.34
C LEU A 249 16.40 -1.12 9.54
N ARG A 250 16.35 -1.29 8.22
CA ARG A 250 17.38 -0.89 7.26
C ARG A 250 16.89 0.16 6.28
N LEU A 251 15.60 0.15 5.96
CA LEU A 251 15.01 1.08 5.00
C LEU A 251 13.67 1.61 5.52
N VAL A 252 13.50 2.93 5.45
CA VAL A 252 12.23 3.61 5.68
C VAL A 252 11.91 4.50 4.48
N VAL A 253 10.79 4.24 3.81
CA VAL A 253 10.34 4.99 2.63
C VAL A 253 9.12 5.83 2.97
N LEU A 254 9.28 7.16 2.87
CA LEU A 254 8.32 8.19 3.24
C LEU A 254 8.07 9.15 2.07
N TRP A 255 7.96 8.64 0.84
CA TRP A 255 7.73 9.49 -0.32
C TRP A 255 6.35 10.15 -0.24
N TYR A 256 6.27 11.45 -0.50
CA TYR A 256 5.00 12.19 -0.54
C TYR A 256 4.16 12.16 0.76
N LEU A 257 4.76 11.82 1.91
CA LEU A 257 4.13 12.02 3.23
C LEU A 257 4.32 13.47 3.68
N GLU A 258 3.24 14.09 4.17
CA GLU A 258 3.29 15.49 4.66
C GLU A 258 4.24 15.63 5.86
N ASN A 259 4.19 14.70 6.80
CA ASN A 259 4.96 14.75 8.04
C ASN A 259 6.03 13.65 8.09
N GLY A 260 7.21 13.94 7.52
CA GLY A 260 8.39 13.08 7.63
C GLY A 260 9.34 13.48 8.75
N ILE A 261 10.41 12.68 8.92
CA ILE A 261 11.53 12.92 9.85
C ILE A 261 12.34 14.11 9.33
N SER A 262 12.09 15.29 9.88
CA SER A 262 12.54 16.54 9.25
C SER A 262 13.27 17.48 10.20
N ASN A 263 12.91 17.53 11.47
CA ASN A 263 13.57 18.39 12.44
C ASN A 263 14.86 17.75 12.99
N ALA A 264 15.62 18.52 13.78
CA ALA A 264 16.91 18.06 14.30
C ALA A 264 16.75 16.96 15.35
N GLU A 265 15.74 17.08 16.21
CA GLU A 265 15.45 16.15 17.30
C GLU A 265 15.10 14.75 16.79
N GLU A 266 14.22 14.65 15.78
CA GLU A 266 13.84 13.38 15.15
C GLU A 266 15.02 12.73 14.43
N LYS A 267 15.89 13.52 13.78
CA LYS A 267 17.09 13.00 13.12
C LYS A 267 18.09 12.45 14.13
N GLU A 268 18.30 13.15 15.24
CA GLU A 268 19.16 12.68 16.33
C GLU A 268 18.59 11.40 16.96
N TRP A 269 17.27 11.35 17.16
CA TRP A 269 16.59 10.17 17.65
C TRP A 269 16.80 8.96 16.71
N VAL A 270 16.64 9.15 15.39
CA VAL A 270 16.89 8.10 14.39
C VAL A 270 18.34 7.64 14.43
N GLN A 271 19.30 8.57 14.45
CA GLN A 271 20.73 8.23 14.50
C GLN A 271 21.06 7.39 15.74
N THR A 272 20.41 7.69 16.86
CA THR A 272 20.63 6.99 18.13
C THR A 272 19.99 5.61 18.15
N ASN A 273 18.74 5.47 17.69
CA ASN A 273 17.95 4.24 17.84
C ASN A 273 18.03 3.33 16.60
N TRP A 274 18.22 3.89 15.42
CA TRP A 274 18.29 3.21 14.13
C TRP A 274 19.55 3.60 13.33
N PRO A 275 20.76 3.37 13.87
CA PRO A 275 22.01 3.88 13.27
C PRO A 275 22.32 3.34 11.86
N GLN A 276 21.66 2.26 11.44
CA GLN A 276 21.87 1.61 10.14
C GLN A 276 20.78 1.92 9.12
N VAL A 277 19.76 2.72 9.47
CA VAL A 277 18.59 2.92 8.63
C VAL A 277 18.86 3.96 7.53
N GLU A 278 18.53 3.61 6.30
CA GLU A 278 18.40 4.54 5.20
C GLU A 278 16.96 5.11 5.20
N ILE A 279 16.83 6.43 5.33
CA ILE A 279 15.52 7.10 5.18
C ILE A 279 15.44 7.69 3.77
N ARG A 280 14.51 7.18 2.98
CA ARG A 280 14.17 7.72 1.67
C ARG A 280 12.92 8.57 1.77
N PHE A 281 13.07 9.85 1.46
CA PHE A 281 11.98 10.81 1.40
C PHE A 281 12.25 11.79 0.28
N LYS A 282 11.18 12.29 -0.34
CA LYS A 282 11.32 13.26 -1.41
C LYS A 282 11.23 14.66 -0.83
N LYS A 283 12.35 15.40 -0.83
CA LYS A 283 12.35 16.83 -0.51
C LYS A 283 11.85 17.61 -1.72
N PHE A 284 10.65 18.16 -1.65
CA PHE A 284 10.33 19.28 -2.54
C PHE A 284 10.93 20.56 -1.97
N TYR A 285 11.89 21.13 -2.70
CA TYR A 285 12.28 22.52 -2.50
C TYR A 285 11.04 23.37 -2.79
N GLN A 286 10.36 23.83 -1.75
CA GLN A 286 9.51 25.00 -1.87
C GLN A 286 10.45 26.13 -2.26
N ARG A 287 10.43 26.54 -3.54
CA ARG A 287 11.02 27.82 -3.94
C ARG A 287 10.28 28.87 -3.12
N ARG A 288 10.95 29.38 -2.08
CA ARG A 288 10.50 30.53 -1.30
C ARG A 288 10.43 31.76 -2.19
#